data_AF-A0A5Q5CFC7-F1
#
_entry.id   AF-A0A5Q5CFC7-F1
#
_cell.length_a   1.000
_cell.length_b   1.000
_cell.length_c   1.000
_cell.angle_alpha   90.00
_cell.angle_beta   90.00
_cell.angle_gamma   90.00
#
_symmetry.space_group_name_H-M   'P 1'
#
loop_
_entity.id
_entity.type
_entity.pdbx_description
1 polymer ?
#
loop_
_entity_poly.entity_id
_entity_poly.type
_entity_poly.pdbx_seq_one_letter_code
_entity_poly.pdbx_strand_id
1 'polypeptide(L)'
;MSDEVPYPGWDGYPGMDQHPCIEWFMATNDGTAIDGWHWLIEWTTTSFYIKSMNPAVQLMKVSMHGPDPRPQHVGKEHFRFDRERTNQDRADRAADAGGRWLTDDSTLPLHFEGHQINDHTKLIVRFCAEPEVFVPGAPPAGGSDWPIKKAMKGIVPLPAQSRVRHIDIFLSDDGAPFWPDADKVRATQSGLGYIRNSLDWCLSAVIFDRPAEYLPDPCGDLRGEVPVDQCLRGVAATVDETSVLWLCEKLIPAD
;
A
#
# COMPACT_ATOMS: atom_id res chain seq x y z
N MET A 1 24.67 11.84 -5.12
CA MET A 1 25.10 10.82 -4.13
C MET A 1 23.96 10.73 -3.14
N SER A 2 23.28 9.58 -3.08
CA SER A 2 22.05 9.39 -2.32
C SER A 2 22.38 8.99 -0.88
N ASP A 3 22.20 9.91 0.06
CA ASP A 3 22.18 9.60 1.49
C ASP A 3 20.79 9.08 1.85
N GLU A 4 20.54 7.80 1.55
CA GLU A 4 19.39 7.06 2.07
C GLU A 4 19.86 6.21 3.24
N VAL A 5 19.34 6.51 4.43
CA VAL A 5 19.73 5.85 5.68
C VAL A 5 19.17 4.41 5.67
N PRO A 6 19.97 3.39 6.03
CA PRO A 6 19.50 2.01 6.09
C PRO A 6 18.36 1.85 7.10
N TYR A 7 17.37 1.03 6.73
CA TYR A 7 16.27 0.62 7.60
C TYR A 7 16.82 -0.21 8.78
N PRO A 8 16.32 -0.04 10.02
CA PRO A 8 16.76 -0.86 11.16
C PRO A 8 16.31 -2.32 11.00
N GLY A 9 17.27 -3.20 10.70
CA GLY A 9 17.07 -4.60 10.40
C GLY A 9 16.45 -5.46 11.51
N TRP A 10 15.73 -6.50 11.06
CA TRP A 10 15.41 -7.68 11.85
C TRP A 10 16.56 -8.70 11.77
N ASP A 11 16.78 -9.47 12.84
CA ASP A 11 17.69 -10.61 12.84
C ASP A 11 17.19 -11.68 11.86
N GLY A 12 17.94 -11.88 10.77
CA GLY A 12 17.48 -12.60 9.58
C GLY A 12 16.58 -11.68 8.76
N TYR A 13 16.98 -11.35 7.53
CA TYR A 13 16.23 -10.45 6.67
C TYR A 13 15.39 -11.24 5.66
N PRO A 14 14.14 -11.63 6.00
CA PRO A 14 13.26 -12.37 5.08
C PRO A 14 12.64 -11.48 4.00
N GLY A 15 13.00 -10.19 3.96
CA GLY A 15 12.37 -9.17 3.13
C GLY A 15 12.57 -9.32 1.62
N MET A 16 13.28 -10.36 1.18
CA MET A 16 13.35 -10.74 -0.24
C MET A 16 12.86 -12.17 -0.50
N ASP A 17 12.42 -12.89 0.54
CA ASP A 17 11.95 -14.28 0.43
C ASP A 17 10.49 -14.35 -0.01
N GLN A 18 10.08 -15.55 -0.45
CA GLN A 18 8.68 -15.84 -0.76
C GLN A 18 7.87 -16.02 0.52
N HIS A 19 6.68 -15.43 0.56
CA HIS A 19 5.73 -15.59 1.65
C HIS A 19 4.34 -15.98 1.11
N PRO A 20 3.45 -16.54 1.96
CA PRO A 20 2.07 -16.81 1.55
C PRO A 20 1.22 -15.53 1.49
N CYS A 21 1.58 -14.52 2.29
CA CYS A 21 0.97 -13.20 2.37
C CYS A 21 1.97 -12.22 3.00
N ILE A 22 1.79 -10.93 2.73
CA ILE A 22 2.63 -9.86 3.25
C ILE A 22 1.71 -8.87 3.96
N GLU A 23 2.04 -8.53 5.19
CA GLU A 23 1.38 -7.49 5.96
C GLU A 23 2.37 -6.37 6.24
N TRP A 24 1.92 -5.12 6.22
CA TRP A 24 2.74 -4.03 6.72
C TRP A 24 1.93 -2.89 7.31
N PHE A 25 2.55 -2.17 8.24
CA PHE A 25 2.00 -0.97 8.86
C PHE A 25 3.12 -0.02 9.23
N MET A 26 2.80 1.25 9.44
CA MET A 26 3.76 2.21 9.99
C MET A 26 3.64 2.26 11.51
N ALA A 27 4.78 2.26 12.19
CA ALA A 27 4.84 2.29 13.65
C ALA A 27 5.88 3.28 14.14
N THR A 28 5.72 3.73 15.38
CA THR A 28 6.74 4.49 16.10
C THR A 28 8.08 3.74 16.07
N ASN A 29 9.18 4.49 16.15
CA ASN A 29 10.53 3.91 16.15
C ASN A 29 10.80 2.95 17.32
N ASP A 30 10.03 3.06 18.42
CA ASP A 30 10.09 2.14 19.57
C ASP A 30 9.13 0.94 19.44
N GLY A 31 8.35 0.88 18.36
CA GLY A 31 7.39 -0.19 18.07
C GLY A 31 6.19 -0.26 19.02
N THR A 32 5.97 0.77 19.84
CA THR A 32 4.94 0.76 20.88
C THR A 32 3.55 1.12 20.37
N ALA A 33 3.44 1.78 19.22
CA ALA A 33 2.17 2.15 18.60
C ALA A 33 2.19 1.94 17.07
N ILE A 34 1.06 1.46 16.54
CA ILE A 34 0.75 1.52 15.10
C ILE A 34 0.17 2.90 14.85
N ASP A 35 0.88 3.71 14.07
CA ASP A 35 0.42 5.05 13.71
C ASP A 35 -0.17 5.10 12.30
N GLY A 36 0.28 4.23 11.39
CA GLY A 36 -0.19 4.18 9.99
C GLY A 36 -1.28 3.13 9.74
N TRP A 37 -1.83 3.13 8.52
CA TRP A 37 -2.77 2.09 8.12
C TRP A 37 -2.05 0.74 7.96
N HIS A 38 -2.71 -0.34 8.38
CA HIS A 38 -2.26 -1.72 8.22
C HIS A 38 -2.83 -2.29 6.93
N TRP A 39 -1.94 -2.84 6.11
CA TRP A 39 -2.23 -3.39 4.79
C TRP A 39 -1.84 -4.85 4.70
N LEU A 40 -2.58 -5.60 3.88
CA LEU A 40 -2.38 -7.00 3.57
C LEU A 40 -2.32 -7.20 2.05
N ILE A 41 -1.28 -7.86 1.57
CA ILE A 41 -1.21 -8.47 0.23
C ILE A 41 -1.46 -9.96 0.36
N GLU A 42 -2.42 -10.46 -0.40
CA GLU A 42 -2.72 -11.88 -0.52
C GLU A 42 -3.03 -12.25 -1.98
N TRP A 43 -3.19 -13.55 -2.23
CA TRP A 43 -3.53 -14.06 -3.54
C TRP A 43 -4.58 -15.15 -3.47
N THR A 44 -5.27 -15.38 -4.58
CA THR A 44 -6.18 -16.52 -4.76
C THR A 44 -6.17 -16.91 -6.23
N THR A 45 -5.80 -18.16 -6.52
CA THR A 45 -5.71 -18.68 -7.90
C THR A 45 -4.82 -17.77 -8.76
N THR A 46 -5.37 -17.08 -9.76
CA THR A 46 -4.65 -16.21 -10.70
C THR A 46 -4.62 -14.74 -10.28
N SER A 47 -5.16 -14.41 -9.10
CA SER A 47 -5.44 -13.03 -8.71
C SER A 47 -4.68 -12.63 -7.45
N PHE A 48 -4.31 -11.36 -7.38
CA PHE A 48 -3.78 -10.73 -6.18
C PHE A 48 -4.78 -9.73 -5.61
N TYR A 49 -4.68 -9.48 -4.31
CA TYR A 49 -5.47 -8.50 -3.61
C TYR A 49 -4.63 -7.72 -2.62
N ILE A 50 -4.82 -6.39 -2.59
CA ILE A 50 -4.28 -5.52 -1.54
C ILE A 50 -5.47 -4.91 -0.81
N LYS A 51 -5.49 -5.06 0.52
CA LYS A 51 -6.60 -4.67 1.39
C LYS A 51 -6.05 -4.01 2.64
N SER A 52 -6.82 -3.10 3.23
CA SER A 52 -6.52 -2.66 4.60
C SER A 52 -7.11 -3.62 5.63
N MET A 53 -6.37 -3.84 6.70
CA MET A 53 -6.78 -4.56 7.91
C MET A 53 -7.41 -3.62 8.95
N ASN A 54 -7.42 -2.30 8.70
CA ASN A 54 -8.11 -1.34 9.58
C ASN A 54 -9.60 -1.27 9.20
N PRO A 55 -10.53 -1.48 10.14
CA PRO A 55 -11.96 -1.49 9.85
C PRO A 55 -12.48 -0.22 9.15
N ALA A 56 -11.92 0.95 9.46
CA ALA A 56 -12.30 2.23 8.85
C ALA A 56 -12.11 2.23 7.32
N VAL A 57 -11.07 1.58 6.83
CA VAL A 57 -10.68 1.62 5.41
C VAL A 57 -10.76 0.24 4.72
N GLN A 58 -11.28 -0.78 5.42
CA GLN A 58 -11.29 -2.17 4.94
C GLN A 58 -12.17 -2.45 3.70
N LEU A 59 -13.08 -1.55 3.36
CA LEU A 59 -14.01 -1.73 2.23
C LEU A 59 -13.35 -1.56 0.87
N MET A 60 -12.25 -0.83 0.81
CA MET A 60 -11.57 -0.60 -0.45
C MET A 60 -10.53 -1.68 -0.67
N LYS A 61 -10.42 -2.06 -1.93
CA LYS A 61 -9.61 -3.20 -2.33
C LYS A 61 -8.99 -2.92 -3.68
N VAL A 62 -7.68 -3.16 -3.75
CA VAL A 62 -7.00 -3.33 -5.03
C VAL A 62 -7.17 -4.79 -5.44
N SER A 63 -7.62 -5.04 -6.66
CA SER A 63 -7.68 -6.37 -7.25
C SER A 63 -6.92 -6.40 -8.56
N MET A 64 -6.02 -7.37 -8.68
CA MET A 64 -5.28 -7.63 -9.91
C MET A 64 -5.66 -9.04 -10.38
N HIS A 65 -6.44 -9.10 -11.45
CA HIS A 65 -6.88 -10.35 -12.06
C HIS A 65 -6.06 -10.62 -13.31
N GLY A 66 -5.24 -11.67 -13.27
CA GLY A 66 -4.54 -12.18 -14.45
C GLY A 66 -5.40 -13.11 -15.29
N PRO A 67 -4.88 -13.59 -16.44
CA PRO A 67 -5.56 -14.53 -17.32
C PRO A 67 -6.04 -15.78 -16.59
N ASP A 68 -7.30 -16.14 -16.80
CA ASP A 68 -7.90 -17.31 -16.15
C ASP A 68 -8.64 -18.18 -17.18
N PRO A 69 -8.24 -19.46 -17.36
CA PRO A 69 -8.79 -20.31 -18.40
C PRO A 69 -10.21 -20.80 -18.10
N ARG A 70 -10.74 -20.57 -16.89
CA ARG A 70 -12.10 -20.99 -16.54
C ARG A 70 -13.11 -20.17 -17.35
N PRO A 71 -14.12 -20.80 -18.00
CA PRO A 71 -15.00 -20.13 -18.96
C PRO A 71 -15.66 -18.83 -18.47
N GLN A 72 -16.02 -18.75 -17.18
CA GLN A 72 -16.64 -17.57 -16.59
C GLN A 72 -15.67 -16.41 -16.31
N HIS A 73 -14.36 -16.61 -16.49
CA HIS A 73 -13.30 -15.64 -16.21
C HIS A 73 -12.48 -15.22 -17.45
N VAL A 74 -12.66 -15.88 -18.59
CA VAL A 74 -11.98 -15.51 -19.85
C VAL A 74 -12.31 -14.05 -20.23
N GLY A 75 -11.28 -13.24 -20.50
CA GLY A 75 -11.43 -11.84 -20.90
C GLY A 75 -11.78 -10.90 -19.75
N LYS A 76 -11.68 -11.35 -18.49
CA LYS A 76 -11.95 -10.55 -17.29
C LYS A 76 -10.68 -10.13 -16.56
N GLU A 77 -9.55 -10.13 -17.25
CA GLU A 77 -8.29 -9.62 -16.74
C GLU A 77 -8.40 -8.11 -16.54
N HIS A 78 -8.01 -7.62 -15.38
CA HIS A 78 -8.02 -6.19 -15.07
C HIS A 78 -7.23 -5.91 -13.79
N PHE A 79 -6.67 -4.71 -13.69
CA PHE A 79 -6.32 -4.13 -12.41
C PHE A 79 -7.30 -3.02 -12.07
N ARG A 80 -7.82 -3.04 -10.84
CA ARG A 80 -8.70 -1.98 -10.36
C ARG A 80 -8.59 -1.77 -8.86
N PHE A 81 -8.90 -0.56 -8.46
CA PHE A 81 -9.23 -0.19 -7.10
C PHE A 81 -10.73 0.11 -7.02
N ASP A 82 -11.43 -0.55 -6.11
CA ASP A 82 -12.89 -0.46 -6.00
C ASP A 82 -13.34 -0.64 -4.55
N ARG A 83 -14.59 -0.21 -4.30
CA ARG A 83 -15.28 -0.38 -3.03
C ARG A 83 -16.08 -1.68 -3.01
N GLU A 84 -16.00 -2.43 -1.91
CA GLU A 84 -16.92 -3.52 -1.64
C GLU A 84 -18.32 -2.95 -1.35
N ARG A 85 -19.25 -3.18 -2.29
CA ARG A 85 -20.66 -2.71 -2.20
C ARG A 85 -21.64 -3.80 -1.79
N THR A 86 -21.22 -5.06 -1.78
CA THR A 86 -22.12 -6.22 -1.66
C THR A 86 -22.24 -6.77 -0.24
N ASN A 87 -21.45 -6.27 0.71
CA ASN A 87 -21.41 -6.75 2.09
C ASN A 87 -21.79 -5.62 3.06
N GLN A 88 -23.09 -5.49 3.34
CA GLN A 88 -23.63 -4.41 4.16
C GLN A 88 -23.06 -4.41 5.57
N ASP A 89 -22.93 -5.57 6.22
CA ASP A 89 -22.36 -5.68 7.58
C ASP A 89 -20.92 -5.18 7.66
N ARG A 90 -20.14 -5.37 6.59
CA ARG A 90 -18.78 -4.82 6.51
C ARG A 90 -18.81 -3.32 6.26
N ALA A 91 -19.76 -2.84 5.47
CA ALA A 91 -19.94 -1.43 5.18
C ALA A 91 -20.33 -0.65 6.44
N ASP A 92 -21.27 -1.17 7.21
CA ASP A 92 -21.73 -0.55 8.46
C ASP A 92 -20.59 -0.49 9.49
N ARG A 93 -19.83 -1.59 9.66
CA ARG A 93 -18.65 -1.61 10.54
C ARG A 93 -17.58 -0.59 10.13
N ALA A 94 -17.37 -0.38 8.83
CA ALA A 94 -16.43 0.61 8.35
C ALA A 94 -16.92 2.04 8.58
N ALA A 95 -18.22 2.29 8.39
CA ALA A 95 -18.84 3.56 8.72
C ALA A 95 -18.74 3.88 10.22
N ASP A 96 -19.05 2.90 11.09
CA ASP A 96 -18.95 3.01 12.55
C ASP A 96 -17.51 3.23 13.03
N ALA A 97 -16.55 2.59 12.38
CA ALA A 97 -15.13 2.81 12.62
C ALA A 97 -14.63 4.17 12.08
N GLY A 98 -15.54 4.98 11.51
CA GLY A 98 -15.24 6.29 10.96
C GLY A 98 -14.46 6.19 9.67
N GLY A 99 -14.94 5.45 8.66
CA GLY A 99 -14.23 5.29 7.41
C GLY A 99 -13.83 6.60 6.74
N ARG A 100 -12.57 6.66 6.25
CA ARG A 100 -11.93 7.87 5.71
C ARG A 100 -11.27 7.63 4.35
N TRP A 101 -12.02 7.05 3.42
CA TRP A 101 -11.61 7.06 2.02
C TRP A 101 -11.99 8.39 1.38
N LEU A 102 -11.01 9.07 0.82
CA LEU A 102 -11.14 10.42 0.27
C LEU A 102 -11.37 10.42 -1.25
N THR A 103 -11.55 9.22 -1.82
CA THR A 103 -11.83 9.04 -3.23
C THR A 103 -13.33 9.18 -3.46
N ASP A 104 -13.73 9.97 -4.44
CA ASP A 104 -15.14 10.07 -4.81
C ASP A 104 -15.65 8.72 -5.32
N ASP A 105 -16.64 8.16 -4.62
CA ASP A 105 -17.28 6.90 -4.96
C ASP A 105 -17.83 6.87 -6.41
N SER A 106 -18.18 8.03 -6.98
CA SER A 106 -18.65 8.17 -8.35
C SER A 106 -17.57 7.87 -9.40
N THR A 107 -16.30 7.95 -9.01
CA THR A 107 -15.13 7.68 -9.86
C THR A 107 -14.68 6.23 -9.81
N LEU A 108 -15.26 5.41 -8.94
CA LEU A 108 -14.91 4.01 -8.77
C LEU A 108 -15.70 3.09 -9.72
N PRO A 109 -15.08 2.03 -10.28
CA PRO A 109 -13.70 1.59 -10.02
C PRO A 109 -12.65 2.43 -10.75
N LEU A 110 -11.51 2.67 -10.08
CA LEU A 110 -10.32 3.19 -10.75
C LEU A 110 -9.61 2.04 -11.45
N HIS A 111 -9.62 2.04 -12.77
CA HIS A 111 -8.84 1.11 -13.59
C HIS A 111 -7.42 1.64 -13.81
N PHE A 112 -6.44 0.74 -13.77
CA PHE A 112 -5.04 1.08 -13.98
C PHE A 112 -4.31 -0.09 -14.67
N GLU A 113 -3.14 0.18 -15.24
CA GLU A 113 -2.36 -0.80 -16.02
C GLU A 113 -0.97 -1.07 -15.44
N GLY A 114 -0.48 -0.17 -14.58
CA GLY A 114 0.89 -0.12 -14.10
C GLY A 114 1.86 0.52 -15.09
N HIS A 115 2.92 1.11 -14.56
CA HIS A 115 4.04 1.64 -15.35
C HIS A 115 5.02 0.51 -15.69
N GLN A 116 5.25 0.27 -16.98
CA GLN A 116 6.17 -0.76 -17.45
C GLN A 116 7.63 -0.39 -17.12
N ILE A 117 8.34 -1.29 -16.43
CA ILE A 117 9.76 -1.12 -16.05
C ILE A 117 10.69 -1.83 -17.05
N ASN A 118 10.31 -3.04 -17.47
CA ASN A 118 10.98 -3.86 -18.48
C ASN A 118 9.93 -4.81 -19.11
N ASP A 119 10.30 -5.72 -20.01
CA ASP A 119 9.34 -6.58 -20.74
C ASP A 119 8.41 -7.42 -19.85
N HIS A 120 8.83 -7.73 -18.62
CA HIS A 120 8.14 -8.66 -17.72
C HIS A 120 7.69 -8.04 -16.40
N THR A 121 8.03 -6.77 -16.14
CA THR A 121 7.77 -6.11 -14.86
C THR A 121 7.05 -4.78 -15.01
N LYS A 122 6.06 -4.57 -14.14
CA LYS A 122 5.36 -3.29 -13.95
C LYS A 122 5.42 -2.82 -12.50
N LEU A 123 5.54 -1.51 -12.29
CA LEU A 123 5.16 -0.85 -11.04
C LEU A 123 3.65 -0.64 -11.09
N ILE A 124 2.88 -1.24 -10.18
CA ILE A 124 1.42 -1.25 -10.25
C ILE A 124 0.74 -0.38 -9.19
N VAL A 125 1.31 -0.33 -7.98
CA VAL A 125 0.76 0.43 -6.86
C VAL A 125 1.90 1.13 -6.14
N ARG A 126 1.68 2.38 -5.74
CA ARG A 126 2.55 3.14 -4.84
C ARG A 126 1.74 3.63 -3.65
N PHE A 127 2.12 3.19 -2.46
CA PHE A 127 1.67 3.82 -1.23
C PHE A 127 2.52 5.06 -0.98
N CYS A 128 1.90 6.14 -0.53
CA CYS A 128 2.56 7.37 -0.16
C CYS A 128 2.18 7.75 1.27
N ALA A 129 3.17 7.91 2.14
CA ALA A 129 2.98 8.45 3.47
C ALA A 129 3.97 9.60 3.72
N GLU A 130 3.40 10.79 3.85
CA GLU A 130 4.11 12.04 4.13
C GLU A 130 4.20 12.26 5.65
N PRO A 131 5.20 13.01 6.16
CA PRO A 131 5.42 13.17 7.60
C PRO A 131 4.30 13.91 8.32
N GLU A 132 3.50 14.69 7.61
CA GLU A 132 2.40 15.49 8.12
C GLU A 132 1.31 14.64 8.78
N VAL A 133 1.11 13.39 8.35
CA VAL A 133 0.11 12.48 8.97
C VAL A 133 0.61 11.87 10.30
N PHE A 134 1.86 12.12 10.68
CA PHE A 134 2.51 11.57 11.88
C PHE A 134 2.98 12.63 12.88
N VAL A 135 2.62 13.90 12.66
CA VAL A 135 3.01 14.99 13.58
C VAL A 135 2.22 14.91 14.90
N PRO A 136 2.74 15.48 16.01
CA PRO A 136 2.01 15.52 17.27
C PRO A 136 0.60 16.11 17.12
N GLY A 137 -0.39 15.42 17.67
CA GLY A 137 -1.81 15.79 17.57
C GLY A 137 -2.54 15.23 16.35
N ALA A 138 -1.83 14.60 15.40
CA ALA A 138 -2.47 13.93 14.27
C ALA A 138 -3.35 12.76 14.74
N PRO A 139 -4.56 12.60 14.20
CA PRO A 139 -5.39 11.44 14.49
C PRO A 139 -4.69 10.14 14.06
N PRO A 140 -4.69 9.10 14.89
CA PRO A 140 -4.12 7.81 14.53
C PRO A 140 -4.96 7.11 13.46
N ALA A 141 -4.37 6.15 12.74
CA ALA A 141 -5.10 5.24 11.84
C ALA A 141 -6.10 4.30 12.55
N GLY A 142 -6.16 4.33 13.89
CA GLY A 142 -7.05 3.51 14.70
C GLY A 142 -6.63 2.04 14.79
N GLY A 143 -7.48 1.22 15.42
CA GLY A 143 -7.20 -0.20 15.61
C GLY A 143 -7.22 -0.99 14.31
N SER A 144 -6.38 -2.03 14.24
CA SER A 144 -6.36 -3.02 13.16
C SER A 144 -7.02 -4.32 13.60
N ASP A 145 -7.58 -5.06 12.65
CA ASP A 145 -7.89 -6.48 12.81
C ASP A 145 -6.62 -7.28 13.15
N TRP A 146 -6.81 -8.48 13.72
CA TRP A 146 -5.72 -9.35 14.15
C TRP A 146 -4.79 -9.73 12.98
N PRO A 147 -3.45 -9.65 13.16
CA PRO A 147 -2.49 -10.03 12.13
C PRO A 147 -2.64 -11.48 11.68
N ILE A 148 -2.41 -11.75 10.40
CA ILE A 148 -2.40 -13.11 9.85
C ILE A 148 -1.14 -13.84 10.32
N LYS A 149 -1.35 -14.97 11.02
CA LYS A 149 -0.29 -15.74 11.67
C LYS A 149 0.90 -16.08 10.75
N LYS A 150 0.63 -16.37 9.48
CA LYS A 150 1.64 -16.80 8.48
C LYS A 150 2.14 -15.67 7.57
N ALA A 151 1.70 -14.43 7.76
CA ALA A 151 2.18 -13.30 6.97
C ALA A 151 3.61 -12.92 7.34
N MET A 152 4.38 -12.50 6.33
CA MET A 152 5.53 -11.62 6.55
C MET A 152 5.01 -10.34 7.20
N LYS A 153 5.68 -9.88 8.25
CA LYS A 153 5.31 -8.64 8.95
C LYS A 153 6.34 -7.55 8.66
N GLY A 154 5.93 -6.57 7.88
CA GLY A 154 6.66 -5.36 7.60
C GLY A 154 6.30 -4.29 8.62
N ILE A 155 7.28 -3.79 9.35
CA ILE A 155 7.14 -2.50 10.01
C ILE A 155 7.64 -1.46 9.00
N VAL A 156 7.06 -0.27 8.93
CA VAL A 156 7.60 0.82 8.12
C VAL A 156 7.89 1.99 9.07
N PRO A 157 9.15 2.42 9.22
CA PRO A 157 9.51 3.56 10.03
C PRO A 157 8.81 4.79 9.50
N LEU A 158 8.42 5.65 10.43
CA LEU A 158 7.78 6.92 10.08
C LEU A 158 8.74 7.75 9.19
N PRO A 159 8.21 8.46 8.18
CA PRO A 159 8.99 9.43 7.43
C PRO A 159 9.55 10.52 8.35
N ALA A 160 10.83 10.86 8.15
CA ALA A 160 11.41 12.07 8.75
C ALA A 160 10.88 13.34 8.04
N GLN A 161 11.07 14.50 8.65
CA GLN A 161 10.70 15.78 8.02
C GLN A 161 11.38 15.95 6.65
N SER A 162 10.64 16.43 5.64
CA SER A 162 11.08 16.56 4.24
C SER A 162 11.35 15.24 3.51
N ARG A 163 10.97 14.11 4.12
CA ARG A 163 11.10 12.77 3.53
C ARG A 163 9.73 12.14 3.41
N VAL A 164 9.54 11.30 2.40
CA VAL A 164 8.33 10.52 2.21
C VAL A 164 8.66 9.03 2.28
N ARG A 165 7.74 8.23 2.82
CA ARG A 165 7.80 6.77 2.74
C ARG A 165 6.94 6.34 1.57
N HIS A 166 7.58 5.79 0.55
CA HIS A 166 6.88 5.12 -0.54
C HIS A 166 6.97 3.61 -0.36
N ILE A 167 5.86 2.89 -0.56
CA ILE A 167 5.89 1.43 -0.69
C ILE A 167 5.47 1.11 -2.11
N ASP A 168 6.44 0.70 -2.91
CA ASP A 168 6.24 0.39 -4.33
C ASP A 168 5.96 -1.11 -4.46
N ILE A 169 4.87 -1.45 -5.15
CA ILE A 169 4.46 -2.81 -5.44
C ILE A 169 4.72 -3.10 -6.91
N PHE A 170 5.58 -4.08 -7.17
CA PHE A 170 5.94 -4.52 -8.51
C PHE A 170 5.25 -5.83 -8.83
N LEU A 171 4.74 -5.96 -10.05
CA LEU A 171 4.21 -7.19 -10.62
C LEU A 171 5.16 -7.68 -11.70
N SER A 172 5.61 -8.94 -11.59
CA SER A 172 6.43 -9.61 -12.60
C SER A 172 5.74 -10.88 -13.10
N ASP A 173 5.80 -11.13 -14.41
CA ASP A 173 5.08 -12.23 -15.06
C ASP A 173 5.96 -13.38 -15.59
N ASP A 174 7.26 -13.34 -15.31
CA ASP A 174 8.27 -14.31 -15.77
C ASP A 174 8.64 -15.39 -14.73
N GLY A 175 7.96 -15.42 -13.58
CA GLY A 175 8.24 -16.35 -12.50
C GLY A 175 9.22 -15.84 -11.44
N ALA A 176 9.87 -14.69 -11.64
CA ALA A 176 10.83 -14.11 -10.71
C ALA A 176 10.27 -12.83 -10.06
N PRO A 177 10.53 -12.58 -8.75
CA PRO A 177 10.23 -11.29 -8.16
C PRO A 177 11.19 -10.22 -8.69
N PHE A 178 10.71 -8.98 -8.81
CA PHE A 178 11.54 -7.86 -9.23
C PHE A 178 12.01 -7.02 -8.05
N TRP A 179 13.31 -6.69 -8.07
CA TRP A 179 13.96 -5.81 -7.11
C TRP A 179 14.73 -4.74 -7.90
N PRO A 180 14.33 -3.45 -7.87
CA PRO A 180 14.93 -2.40 -8.71
C PRO A 180 16.45 -2.27 -8.60
N ASP A 181 16.98 -2.48 -7.39
CA ASP A 181 18.41 -2.61 -7.08
C ASP A 181 18.52 -3.65 -5.95
N ALA A 182 18.69 -4.91 -6.32
CA ALA A 182 18.64 -6.03 -5.36
C ALA A 182 19.71 -5.93 -4.26
N ASP A 183 20.89 -5.41 -4.58
CA ASP A 183 21.98 -5.26 -3.62
C ASP A 183 21.69 -4.14 -2.64
N LYS A 184 21.16 -3.01 -3.13
CA LYS A 184 20.70 -1.93 -2.26
C LYS A 184 19.52 -2.37 -1.39
N VAL A 185 18.50 -3.02 -1.95
CA VAL A 185 17.34 -3.53 -1.20
C VAL A 185 17.78 -4.45 -0.07
N ARG A 186 18.78 -5.31 -0.32
CA ARG A 186 19.35 -6.19 0.70
C ARG A 186 20.15 -5.42 1.75
N ALA A 187 21.00 -4.48 1.32
CA ALA A 187 21.84 -3.69 2.21
C ALA A 187 21.03 -2.76 3.11
N THR A 188 19.94 -2.18 2.59
CA THR A 188 19.05 -1.28 3.33
C THR A 188 17.86 -2.01 3.94
N GLN A 189 17.77 -3.33 3.78
CA GLN A 189 16.69 -4.16 4.31
C GLN A 189 15.28 -3.63 4.00
N SER A 190 15.06 -3.14 2.79
CA SER A 190 13.85 -2.35 2.45
C SER A 190 12.74 -3.10 1.71
N GLY A 191 13.01 -4.29 1.18
CA GLY A 191 12.01 -5.24 0.70
C GLY A 191 11.15 -5.84 1.82
N LEU A 192 9.89 -6.12 1.49
CA LEU A 192 8.87 -6.74 2.34
C LEU A 192 8.53 -8.18 1.91
N GLY A 193 9.39 -8.78 1.09
CA GLY A 193 9.22 -10.10 0.51
C GLY A 193 8.41 -10.06 -0.78
N TYR A 194 8.11 -11.24 -1.30
CA TYR A 194 7.23 -11.41 -2.44
C TYR A 194 6.22 -12.53 -2.24
N ILE A 195 5.12 -12.47 -2.98
CA ILE A 195 4.15 -13.56 -3.09
C ILE A 195 4.04 -14.00 -4.54
N ARG A 196 3.69 -15.27 -4.76
CA ARG A 196 3.50 -15.87 -6.09
C ARG A 196 2.11 -16.48 -6.20
N ASN A 197 1.41 -16.22 -7.30
CA ASN A 197 0.11 -16.81 -7.57
C ASN A 197 0.21 -18.09 -8.43
N SER A 198 -0.91 -18.67 -8.86
CA SER A 198 -0.91 -19.90 -9.68
C SER A 198 -0.52 -19.70 -11.15
N LEU A 199 -0.28 -18.46 -11.60
CA LEU A 199 0.25 -18.13 -12.92
C LEU A 199 1.78 -17.94 -12.90
N ASP A 200 2.42 -18.23 -11.77
CA ASP A 200 3.81 -17.87 -11.48
C ASP A 200 4.10 -16.35 -11.48
N TRP A 201 3.08 -15.50 -11.60
CA TRP A 201 3.25 -14.08 -11.40
C TRP A 201 3.70 -13.80 -9.97
N CYS A 202 4.60 -12.83 -9.80
CA CYS A 202 5.16 -12.45 -8.52
C CYS A 202 4.81 -10.99 -8.18
N LEU A 203 4.30 -10.74 -6.98
CA LEU A 203 4.20 -9.40 -6.40
C LEU A 203 5.29 -9.21 -5.36
N SER A 204 6.19 -8.26 -5.59
CA SER A 204 7.22 -7.84 -4.64
C SER A 204 6.94 -6.42 -4.14
N ALA A 205 7.18 -6.20 -2.84
CA ALA A 205 6.96 -4.91 -2.20
C ALA A 205 8.29 -4.34 -1.68
N VAL A 206 8.56 -3.06 -1.96
CA VAL A 206 9.80 -2.39 -1.56
C VAL A 206 9.49 -1.04 -0.93
N ILE A 207 10.06 -0.80 0.24
CA ILE A 207 10.02 0.49 0.92
C ILE A 207 11.11 1.39 0.34
N PHE A 208 10.74 2.62 0.02
CA PHE A 208 11.65 3.67 -0.36
C PHE A 208 11.54 4.84 0.60
N ASP A 209 12.69 5.33 1.01
CA ASP A 209 12.86 6.59 1.69
C ASP A 209 13.27 7.63 0.63
N ARG A 210 12.44 8.63 0.34
CA ARG A 210 12.69 9.62 -0.74
C ARG A 210 12.53 11.06 -0.24
N PRO A 211 13.20 12.05 -0.86
CA PRO A 211 12.86 13.45 -0.64
C PRO A 211 11.42 13.70 -1.08
N ALA A 212 10.67 14.53 -0.34
CA ALA A 212 9.27 14.81 -0.66
C ALA A 212 9.11 15.42 -2.07
N GLU A 213 10.09 16.21 -2.52
CA GLU A 213 10.09 16.84 -3.82
C GLU A 213 10.49 15.93 -4.99
N TYR A 214 11.09 14.76 -4.73
CA TYR A 214 11.58 13.88 -5.80
C TYR A 214 10.44 13.29 -6.62
N LEU A 215 9.36 12.92 -5.95
CA LEU A 215 8.18 12.37 -6.58
C LEU A 215 6.95 12.75 -5.74
N PRO A 216 6.34 13.91 -6.04
CA PRO A 216 5.31 14.48 -5.19
C PRO A 216 4.04 13.64 -5.21
N ASP A 217 3.33 13.66 -4.09
CA ASP A 217 2.02 13.03 -3.98
C ASP A 217 1.02 13.67 -4.96
N PRO A 218 0.41 12.90 -5.88
CA PRO A 218 -0.50 13.43 -6.88
C PRO A 218 -1.83 13.95 -6.29
N CYS A 219 -2.18 13.58 -5.05
CA CYS A 219 -3.36 14.08 -4.37
C CYS A 219 -3.12 15.46 -3.70
N GLY A 220 -1.86 15.89 -3.58
CA GLY A 220 -1.50 17.16 -2.95
C GLY A 220 -1.84 17.26 -1.46
N ASP A 221 -1.80 18.48 -0.92
CA ASP A 221 -2.22 18.77 0.46
C ASP A 221 -3.74 18.94 0.54
N LEU A 222 -4.42 17.95 1.14
CA LEU A 222 -5.86 17.98 1.37
C LEU A 222 -6.26 18.62 2.70
N ARG A 223 -5.29 18.89 3.59
CA ARG A 223 -5.50 19.56 4.87
C ARG A 223 -5.61 21.07 4.68
N GLY A 224 -4.74 21.62 3.84
CA GLY A 224 -4.53 23.05 3.72
C GLY A 224 -4.09 23.67 5.06
N GLU A 225 -4.74 24.78 5.42
CA GLU A 225 -4.41 25.56 6.62
C GLU A 225 -5.07 25.04 7.92
N VAL A 226 -5.90 23.99 7.84
CA VAL A 226 -6.65 23.51 9.01
C VAL A 226 -5.71 22.90 10.06
N PRO A 227 -5.87 23.26 11.35
CA PRO A 227 -5.09 22.67 12.43
C PRO A 227 -5.19 21.15 12.48
N VAL A 228 -4.08 20.49 12.79
CA VAL A 228 -3.96 19.02 12.77
C VAL A 228 -4.97 18.34 13.71
N ASP A 229 -5.25 18.95 14.86
CA ASP A 229 -6.19 18.45 15.87
C ASP A 229 -7.67 18.59 15.45
N GLN A 230 -7.93 19.31 14.36
CA GLN A 230 -9.23 19.45 13.71
C GLN A 230 -9.31 18.62 12.42
N CYS A 231 -8.37 17.70 12.22
CA CYS A 231 -8.34 16.85 11.04
C CYS A 231 -8.77 15.41 11.33
N LEU A 232 -9.10 14.69 10.26
CA LEU A 232 -9.28 13.26 10.20
C LEU A 232 -8.16 12.67 9.33
N ARG A 233 -7.66 11.48 9.69
CA ARG A 233 -6.73 10.72 8.85
C ARG A 233 -7.49 9.86 7.87
N GLY A 234 -7.11 9.88 6.61
CA GLY A 234 -7.72 9.07 5.56
C GLY A 234 -6.72 8.51 4.56
N VAL A 235 -7.26 7.90 3.52
CA VAL A 235 -6.51 7.48 2.34
C VAL A 235 -7.19 8.04 1.10
N ALA A 236 -6.42 8.71 0.24
CA ALA A 236 -6.82 9.12 -1.08
C ALA A 236 -6.27 8.13 -2.11
N ALA A 237 -7.03 7.84 -3.17
CA ALA A 237 -6.59 7.01 -4.26
C ALA A 237 -6.71 7.77 -5.58
N THR A 238 -5.70 7.63 -6.44
CA THR A 238 -5.73 8.18 -7.80
C THR A 238 -4.86 7.34 -8.72
N VAL A 239 -5.06 7.46 -10.03
CA VAL A 239 -4.21 6.83 -11.04
C VAL A 239 -3.44 7.94 -11.73
N ASP A 240 -2.11 7.84 -11.76
CA ASP A 240 -1.28 8.85 -12.40
C ASP A 240 -1.22 8.68 -13.93
N GLU A 241 -0.53 9.61 -14.58
CA GLU A 241 -0.32 9.62 -16.04
C GLU A 241 0.49 8.41 -16.56
N THR A 242 1.16 7.68 -15.67
CA THR A 242 1.90 6.45 -15.98
C THR A 242 1.09 5.19 -15.69
N SER A 243 -0.20 5.34 -15.38
CA SER A 243 -1.13 4.28 -15.02
C SER A 243 -0.77 3.54 -13.73
N VAL A 244 -0.03 4.17 -12.80
CA VAL A 244 0.23 3.63 -11.46
C VAL A 244 -0.90 4.05 -10.53
N LEU A 245 -1.42 3.10 -9.74
CA LEU A 245 -2.34 3.43 -8.65
C LEU A 245 -1.56 4.01 -7.46
N TRP A 246 -1.90 5.22 -7.07
CA TRP A 246 -1.42 5.85 -5.85
C TRP A 246 -2.41 5.66 -4.72
N LEU A 247 -1.92 5.28 -3.55
CA LEU A 247 -2.68 5.19 -2.30
C LEU A 247 -1.98 6.06 -1.26
N CYS A 248 -2.54 7.23 -1.01
CA CYS A 248 -1.88 8.30 -0.27
C CYS A 248 -2.54 8.48 1.09
N GLU A 249 -1.77 8.33 2.18
CA GLU A 249 -2.25 8.66 3.52
C GLU A 249 -2.36 10.18 3.65
N LYS A 250 -3.51 10.68 4.14
CA LYS A 250 -3.80 12.12 4.17
C LYS A 250 -4.44 12.55 5.47
N LEU A 251 -4.21 13.81 5.84
CA LEU A 251 -5.07 14.53 6.77
C LEU A 251 -6.07 15.37 5.97
N ILE A 252 -7.31 15.39 6.43
CA ILE A 252 -8.36 16.26 5.90
C ILE A 252 -9.06 16.99 7.04
N PRO A 253 -9.61 18.20 6.81
CA PRO A 253 -10.46 18.85 7.80
C PRO A 253 -11.62 17.95 8.25
N ALA A 254 -11.91 17.91 9.54
CA ALA A 254 -13.16 17.37 10.05
C ALA A 254 -14.30 18.34 9.72
N ASP A 255 -15.46 17.80 9.31
CA ASP A 255 -16.67 18.59 9.08
C ASP A 255 -17.18 19.29 10.36
#